data_AF-K1UDA1-F1
#
_entry.id   AF-K1UDA1-F1
#
_cell.length_a   1.000
_cell.length_b   1.000
_cell.length_c   1.000
_cell.angle_alpha   90.00
_cell.angle_beta   90.00
_cell.angle_gamma   90.00
#
_symmetry.space_group_name_H-M   'P 1'
#
loop_
_entity.id
_entity.type
_entity.pdbx_description
1 polymer ?
#
loop_
_entity_poly.entity_id
_entity_poly.type
_entity_poly.pdbx_seq_one_letter_code
_entity_poly.pdbx_strand_id
1 'polypeptide(L)'
;MMVISQLSNDGMLIRYISNPDEDMCLTAVKQNGLSIQHIKKPSLDVCIAAIDNDVKSFKFIDVNHPDYDEICWYLIKTKANYIEYIKDPSDEMILESIKNS
;
A
#
# COMPACT_ATOMS: atom_id res chain seq x y z
N MET A 1 14.96 -16.54 -12.04
CA MET A 1 14.66 -15.80 -10.80
C MET A 1 13.97 -16.73 -9.81
N MET A 2 14.72 -17.34 -8.88
CA MET A 2 14.13 -18.25 -7.88
C MET A 2 13.36 -17.48 -6.79
N VAL A 3 13.82 -16.27 -6.45
CA VAL A 3 13.24 -15.45 -5.37
C VAL A 3 11.85 -14.90 -5.73
N ILE A 4 11.67 -14.34 -6.92
CA ILE A 4 10.35 -13.84 -7.36
C ILE A 4 9.31 -14.98 -7.40
N SER A 5 9.68 -16.18 -7.86
CA SER A 5 8.77 -17.34 -7.83
C SER A 5 8.40 -17.82 -6.42
N GLN A 6 9.23 -17.52 -5.42
CA GLN A 6 8.90 -17.80 -4.02
C GLN A 6 7.92 -16.74 -3.49
N LEU A 7 8.19 -15.46 -3.77
CA LEU A 7 7.31 -14.35 -3.39
C LEU A 7 5.92 -14.45 -4.04
N SER A 8 5.82 -15.00 -5.25
CA SER A 8 4.52 -15.25 -5.88
C SER A 8 3.68 -16.33 -5.19
N ASN A 9 4.31 -17.22 -4.40
CA ASN A 9 3.60 -18.21 -3.58
C ASN A 9 3.30 -17.68 -2.17
N ASP A 10 4.24 -16.93 -1.58
CA ASP A 10 4.10 -16.29 -0.28
C ASP A 10 4.86 -14.95 -0.23
N GLY A 11 4.11 -13.85 -0.34
CA GLY A 11 4.63 -12.49 -0.33
C GLY A 11 5.21 -12.07 1.02
N MET A 12 4.83 -12.73 2.12
CA MET A 12 5.41 -12.44 3.44
C MET A 12 6.89 -12.83 3.52
N LEU A 13 7.38 -13.68 2.62
CA LEU A 13 8.79 -14.04 2.55
C LEU A 13 9.72 -12.84 2.29
N ILE A 14 9.19 -11.72 1.79
CA ILE A 14 9.97 -10.48 1.59
C ILE A 14 10.63 -9.99 2.87
N ARG A 15 10.08 -10.32 4.05
CA ARG A 15 10.66 -10.01 5.36
C ARG A 15 12.06 -10.61 5.59
N TYR A 16 12.44 -11.63 4.83
CA TYR A 16 13.74 -12.30 4.91
C TYR A 16 14.72 -11.82 3.83
N ILE A 17 14.28 -10.95 2.91
CA ILE A 17 15.11 -10.43 1.83
C ILE A 17 15.73 -9.12 2.29
N SER A 18 17.07 -9.07 2.28
CA SER A 18 17.79 -7.82 2.54
C SER A 18 17.82 -6.98 1.26
N ASN A 19 17.24 -5.78 1.32
CA ASN A 19 17.13 -4.84 0.19
C ASN A 19 16.44 -5.45 -1.05
N PRO A 20 15.14 -5.81 -0.96
CA PRO A 20 14.39 -6.26 -2.14
C PRO A 20 14.38 -5.16 -3.21
N ASP A 21 14.48 -5.55 -4.47
CA ASP A 21 14.28 -4.63 -5.60
C ASP A 21 12.78 -4.36 -5.83
N GLU A 22 12.50 -3.45 -6.77
CA GLU A 22 11.14 -3.02 -7.10
C GLU A 22 10.25 -4.18 -7.53
N ASP A 23 10.76 -5.09 -8.37
CA ASP A 23 10.01 -6.24 -8.88
C ASP A 23 9.66 -7.23 -7.76
N MET A 24 10.59 -7.45 -6.82
CA MET A 24 10.34 -8.25 -5.62
C MET A 24 9.27 -7.61 -4.75
N CYS A 25 9.35 -6.30 -4.51
CA CYS A 25 8.36 -5.54 -3.74
C CYS A 25 6.97 -5.66 -4.37
N LEU A 26 6.86 -5.38 -5.67
CA LEU A 26 5.62 -5.49 -6.43
C LEU A 26 5.06 -6.91 -6.41
N THR A 27 5.91 -7.92 -6.58
CA THR A 27 5.48 -9.33 -6.52
C THR A 27 4.91 -9.68 -5.15
N ALA A 28 5.58 -9.27 -4.07
CA ALA A 28 5.15 -9.55 -2.71
C ALA A 28 3.81 -8.89 -2.39
N VAL A 29 3.63 -7.61 -2.69
CA VAL A 29 2.37 -6.89 -2.38
C VAL A 29 1.21 -7.30 -3.27
N LYS A 30 1.46 -7.69 -4.53
CA LYS A 30 0.44 -8.26 -5.42
C LYS A 30 -0.02 -9.64 -4.96
N GLN A 31 0.86 -10.40 -4.31
CA GLN A 31 0.48 -11.68 -3.69
C GLN A 31 -0.24 -11.46 -2.35
N ASN A 32 0.26 -10.57 -1.49
CA ASN A 32 -0.33 -10.21 -0.20
C ASN A 32 -0.02 -8.75 0.14
N GLY A 33 -1.03 -7.87 0.09
CA GLY A 33 -0.89 -6.43 0.32
C GLY A 33 -0.35 -6.10 1.72
N LEU A 34 -0.58 -6.94 2.72
CA LEU A 34 -0.04 -6.74 4.07
C LEU A 34 1.47 -6.96 4.16
N SER A 35 2.11 -7.54 3.13
CA SER A 35 3.57 -7.70 3.08
C SER A 35 4.31 -6.36 3.01
N ILE A 36 3.62 -5.26 2.63
CA ILE A 36 4.20 -3.92 2.60
C ILE A 36 4.78 -3.48 3.97
N GLN A 37 4.26 -4.03 5.08
CA GLN A 37 4.78 -3.79 6.43
C GLN A 37 6.26 -4.20 6.61
N HIS A 38 6.80 -5.00 5.68
CA HIS A 38 8.17 -5.48 5.67
C HIS A 38 9.05 -4.79 4.62
N ILE A 39 8.49 -3.87 3.82
CA ILE A 39 9.19 -3.13 2.77
C ILE A 39 9.60 -1.78 3.33
N LYS A 40 10.89 -1.47 3.28
CA LYS A 40 11.41 -0.16 3.71
C LYS A 40 11.33 0.82 2.55
N LYS A 41 10.67 1.96 2.78
CA LYS A 41 10.49 3.02 1.76
C LYS A 41 9.91 2.45 0.44
N PRO A 42 8.71 1.84 0.48
CA PRO A 42 8.05 1.38 -0.74
C PRO A 42 7.90 2.54 -1.74
N SER A 43 7.87 2.26 -3.03
CA SER A 43 7.50 3.27 -4.03
C SER A 43 6.00 3.56 -3.97
N LEU A 44 5.57 4.63 -4.64
CA LEU A 44 4.15 4.90 -4.87
C LEU A 44 3.44 3.70 -5.52
N ASP A 45 4.05 3.07 -6.52
CA ASP A 45 3.48 1.91 -7.23
C ASP A 45 3.30 0.70 -6.30
N VAL A 46 4.27 0.45 -5.40
CA VAL A 46 4.18 -0.61 -4.39
C VAL A 46 3.07 -0.30 -3.37
N CYS A 47 2.94 0.96 -2.95
CA CYS A 47 1.87 1.39 -2.06
C CYS A 47 0.48 1.17 -2.67
N ILE A 48 0.29 1.63 -3.91
CA ILE A 48 -0.97 1.48 -4.65
C ILE A 48 -1.30 -0.01 -4.86
N ALA A 49 -0.32 -0.81 -5.31
CA ALA A 49 -0.51 -2.23 -5.51
C ALA A 49 -0.88 -2.97 -4.21
N ALA A 50 -0.31 -2.56 -3.07
CA ALA A 50 -0.68 -3.10 -1.77
C ALA A 50 -2.13 -2.76 -1.39
N ILE A 51 -2.57 -1.51 -1.61
CA ILE A 51 -3.93 -1.05 -1.32
C ILE A 51 -4.96 -1.74 -2.21
N ASP A 52 -4.64 -1.92 -3.49
CA ASP A 52 -5.50 -2.64 -4.44
C ASP A 52 -5.69 -4.10 -4.05
N ASN A 53 -4.64 -4.75 -3.53
CA ASN A 53 -4.71 -6.12 -3.05
C ASN A 53 -5.47 -6.23 -1.71
N ASP A 54 -5.05 -5.47 -0.70
CA ASP A 54 -5.72 -5.37 0.59
C ASP A 54 -5.64 -3.94 1.10
N VAL A 55 -6.76 -3.24 1.10
CA VAL A 55 -6.90 -1.86 1.57
C VAL A 55 -6.41 -1.66 3.02
N LYS A 56 -6.44 -2.70 3.86
CA LYS A 56 -5.89 -2.63 5.22
C LYS A 56 -4.37 -2.47 5.24
N SER A 57 -3.69 -2.67 4.12
CA SER A 57 -2.26 -2.41 3.97
C SER A 57 -1.92 -0.93 4.16
N PHE A 58 -2.85 -0.01 3.89
CA PHE A 58 -2.67 1.44 4.07
C PHE A 58 -2.19 1.79 5.49
N LYS A 59 -2.64 1.06 6.52
CA LYS A 59 -2.22 1.28 7.92
C LYS A 59 -0.71 1.10 8.15
N PHE A 60 0.00 0.48 7.23
CA PHE A 60 1.43 0.24 7.29
C PHE A 60 2.24 1.26 6.47
N ILE A 61 1.57 2.18 5.76
CA ILE A 61 2.22 3.26 5.02
C ILE A 61 2.57 4.38 6.02
N ASP A 62 3.83 4.78 6.02
CA ASP A 62 4.32 5.86 6.88
C ASP A 62 3.70 7.20 6.45
N VAL A 63 3.18 7.96 7.41
CA VAL A 63 2.67 9.33 7.17
C VAL A 63 3.73 10.29 6.64
N ASN A 64 5.02 9.96 6.84
CA ASN A 64 6.15 10.73 6.31
C ASN A 64 6.62 10.24 4.93
N HIS A 65 5.88 9.33 4.27
CA HIS A 65 6.15 8.92 2.91
C HIS A 65 6.08 10.15 1.97
N PRO A 66 7.03 10.33 1.02
CA PRO A 66 7.05 11.51 0.15
C PRO A 66 5.74 11.68 -0.64
N ASP A 67 5.12 10.57 -1.03
CA ASP A 67 3.88 10.54 -1.80
C ASP A 67 2.63 10.25 -0.92
N TYR A 68 2.70 10.48 0.40
CA TYR A 68 1.59 10.13 1.32
C TYR A 68 0.25 10.76 0.92
N ASP A 69 0.26 12.04 0.52
CA ASP A 69 -0.95 12.75 0.07
C ASP A 69 -1.56 12.10 -1.18
N GLU A 70 -0.74 11.70 -2.14
CA GLU A 70 -1.20 11.04 -3.37
C GLU A 70 -1.82 9.67 -3.07
N ILE A 71 -1.21 8.90 -2.18
CA ILE A 71 -1.73 7.62 -1.69
C ILE A 71 -3.08 7.81 -0.97
N CYS A 72 -3.20 8.86 -0.15
CA CYS A 72 -4.44 9.20 0.54
C CYS A 72 -5.58 9.54 -0.44
N TRP A 73 -5.30 10.36 -1.45
CA TRP A 73 -6.27 10.68 -2.50
C TRP A 73 -6.67 9.46 -3.32
N TYR A 74 -5.72 8.58 -3.61
CA TYR A 74 -6.00 7.30 -4.26
C TYR A 74 -6.98 6.46 -3.44
N LEU A 75 -6.75 6.33 -2.13
CA LEU A 75 -7.62 5.59 -1.21
C LEU A 75 -9.05 6.14 -1.20
N ILE A 76 -9.22 7.46 -1.09
CA ILE A 76 -10.56 8.08 -1.06
C ILE A 76 -11.32 7.86 -2.37
N LYS A 77 -10.65 8.02 -3.52
CA LYS A 77 -11.29 7.88 -4.83
C LYS A 77 -11.70 6.44 -5.14
N THR A 78 -10.93 5.46 -4.67
CA THR A 78 -11.15 4.05 -4.99
C THR A 78 -11.94 3.31 -3.91
N LYS A 79 -11.85 3.75 -2.66
CA LYS A 79 -12.36 3.07 -1.45
C LYS A 79 -12.88 4.11 -0.43
N ALA A 80 -13.86 4.92 -0.81
CA ALA A 80 -14.41 6.04 -0.02
C ALA A 80 -14.66 5.73 1.47
N ASN A 81 -15.08 4.51 1.80
CA ASN A 81 -15.39 4.07 3.16
C ASN A 81 -14.17 3.93 4.10
N TYR A 82 -12.94 4.10 3.59
CA TYR A 82 -11.69 3.93 4.36
C TYR A 82 -11.06 5.25 4.82
N ILE A 83 -11.78 6.37 4.73
CA ILE A 83 -11.30 7.66 5.23
C ILE A 83 -10.92 7.63 6.73
N GLU A 84 -11.56 6.77 7.51
CA GLU A 84 -11.24 6.56 8.94
C GLU A 84 -9.80 6.07 9.19
N TYR A 85 -9.13 5.55 8.17
CA TYR A 85 -7.74 5.09 8.25
C TYR A 85 -6.73 6.22 8.02
N ILE A 86 -7.16 7.34 7.45
CA ILE A 86 -6.31 8.48 7.15
C ILE A 86 -6.15 9.29 8.43
N LYS A 87 -4.89 9.59 8.79
CA LYS A 87 -4.61 10.44 9.94
C LYS A 87 -4.86 11.90 9.55
N ASP A 88 -5.82 12.53 10.23
CA ASP A 88 -6.16 13.96 10.04
C ASP A 88 -6.59 14.30 8.58
N PRO A 89 -7.67 13.69 8.06
CA PRO A 89 -8.13 13.94 6.69
C PRO A 89 -8.63 15.38 6.52
N SER A 90 -8.35 16.00 5.37
CA SER A 90 -8.84 17.34 5.07
C SER A 90 -10.36 17.38 4.84
N ASP A 91 -10.97 18.54 5.00
CA ASP A 91 -12.40 18.74 4.72
C ASP A 91 -12.75 18.32 3.28
N GLU A 92 -11.87 18.58 2.31
CA GLU A 92 -12.06 18.16 0.92
C GLU A 92 -12.11 16.63 0.78
N MET A 93 -11.23 15.92 1.49
CA MET A 93 -11.21 14.45 1.47
C MET A 93 -12.47 13.87 2.11
N ILE A 94 -12.95 14.48 3.20
CA ILE A 94 -14.19 14.11 3.87
C ILE A 94 -15.38 14.29 2.92
N LEU A 95 -15.50 15.46 2.31
CA LEU A 95 -16.56 15.75 1.34
C LEU A 95 -16.51 14.78 0.15
N GLU A 96 -15.31 14.44 -0.33
CA GLU A 96 -15.15 13.52 -1.45
C GLU A 96 -15.50 12.07 -1.08
N SER A 97 -15.18 11.62 0.13
CA SER A 97 -15.61 10.29 0.61
C SER A 97 -17.14 10.17 0.63
N ILE A 98 -17.85 11.19 1.11
CA ILE A 98 -19.32 11.18 1.18
C ILE A 98 -19.97 11.14 -0.20
N LYS A 99 -19.37 11.82 -1.20
CA LYS A 99 -19.89 11.80 -2.59
C LYS A 99 -19.72 10.45 -3.27
N ASN A 100 -18.67 9.72 -2.93
CA ASN A 100 -18.29 8.45 -3.55
C ASN A 100 -18.76 7.21 -2.75
N SER A 101 -19.51 7.41 -1.66
CA SER A 101 -20.13 6.37 -0.82
C SER A 101 -21.49 5.88 -1.33
#